data_AF-A0A947AIV3-F1
#
_entry.id   AF-A0A947AIV3-F1
#
_cell.length_a   1.000
_cell.length_b   1.000
_cell.length_c   1.000
_cell.angle_alpha   90.00
_cell.angle_beta   90.00
_cell.angle_gamma   90.00
#
_symmetry.space_group_name_H-M   'P 1'
#
loop_
_entity.id
_entity.type
_entity.pdbx_description
1 polymer ?
#
loop_
_entity_poly.entity_id
_entity_poly.type
_entity_poly.pdbx_seq_one_letter_code
_entity_poly.pdbx_strand_id
1 'polypeptide(L)'
;MNIILKNNLRLSNVPPELMALLTQRLEFANPKWIENARMRRWNRDTPKILKFYDKIKGGGLWIPRGYMRQLMLLCRHHKIKFQIEDKRRLLKKAGFSFAGRLKPFQKMAVDKMLSKEFGTLSSPTGSGKTVMALYIISQRNQPALIVVHT
;
A
#
# COMPACT_ATOMS: atom_id res chain seq x y z
N MET A 1 19.37 -9.13 -2.90
CA MET A 1 18.55 -7.97 -3.31
C MET A 1 18.36 -7.04 -2.13
N ASN A 2 18.44 -5.73 -2.33
CA ASN A 2 18.22 -4.74 -1.27
C ASN A 2 16.88 -4.05 -1.47
N ILE A 3 16.08 -3.96 -0.40
CA ILE A 3 14.76 -3.32 -0.40
C ILE A 3 14.83 -2.11 0.52
N ILE A 4 14.79 -0.91 -0.03
CA ILE A 4 14.68 0.31 0.77
C ILE A 4 13.20 0.68 0.88
N LEU A 5 12.67 0.69 2.10
CA LEU A 5 11.29 1.06 2.40
C LEU A 5 11.21 2.55 2.75
N LYS A 6 10.52 3.34 1.92
CA LYS A 6 10.23 4.78 2.13
C LYS A 6 8.73 5.04 1.93
N ASN A 7 8.36 6.13 1.26
CA ASN A 7 7.02 6.33 0.69
C ASN A 7 6.69 5.31 -0.43
N ASN A 8 7.71 4.61 -0.94
CA ASN A 8 7.66 3.52 -1.92
C ASN A 8 8.70 2.46 -1.57
N LEU A 9 8.75 1.36 -2.32
CA LEU A 9 9.86 0.42 -2.26
C LEU A 9 10.85 0.75 -3.37
N ARG A 10 12.13 0.82 -3.02
CA ARG A 10 13.22 0.89 -4.00
C ARG A 10 14.03 -0.38 -3.91
N LEU A 11 14.08 -1.11 -5.01
CA LEU A 11 14.73 -2.40 -5.13
C LEU A 11 16.04 -2.21 -5.88
N SER A 12 17.13 -2.76 -5.33
CA SER A 12 18.45 -2.77 -5.97
C SER A 12 18.99 -4.20 -6.04
N ASN A 13 19.79 -4.48 -7.06
CA ASN A 13 20.29 -5.83 -7.34
C ASN A 13 19.14 -6.83 -7.47
N VAL A 14 18.14 -6.47 -8.29
CA VAL A 14 16.96 -7.29 -8.56
C VAL A 14 17.33 -8.35 -9.60
N PRO A 15 17.17 -9.65 -9.31
CA PRO A 15 17.40 -10.69 -10.31
C PRO A 15 16.53 -10.47 -11.56
N PRO A 16 17.03 -10.72 -12.79
CA PRO A 16 16.29 -10.46 -14.02
C PRO A 16 14.91 -11.13 -14.08
N GLU A 17 14.80 -12.37 -13.60
CA GLU A 17 13.53 -13.11 -13.54
C GLU A 17 12.51 -12.41 -12.62
N LEU A 18 12.95 -11.98 -11.43
CA LEU A 18 12.09 -11.23 -10.50
C LEU A 18 11.73 -9.86 -11.08
N MET A 19 12.64 -9.19 -11.79
CA MET A 19 12.37 -7.93 -12.46
C MET A 19 11.23 -8.10 -13.47
N ALA A 20 11.34 -9.09 -14.37
CA ALA A 20 10.32 -9.38 -15.38
C ALA A 20 8.96 -9.71 -14.74
N LEU A 21 8.96 -10.53 -13.69
CA LEU A 21 7.75 -10.90 -12.97
C LEU A 21 7.09 -9.69 -12.29
N LEU A 22 7.88 -8.80 -11.66
CA LEU A 22 7.36 -7.60 -11.03
C LEU A 22 6.79 -6.64 -12.06
N THR A 23 7.48 -6.41 -13.18
CA THR A 23 6.98 -5.54 -14.25
C THR A 23 5.69 -6.07 -14.85
N GLN A 24 5.58 -7.38 -15.04
CA GLN A 24 4.36 -8.01 -15.53
C GLN A 24 3.19 -7.87 -14.55
N ARG A 25 3.42 -8.07 -13.24
CA ARG A 25 2.36 -8.01 -12.21
C ARG A 25 1.92 -6.60 -11.86
N LEU A 26 2.80 -5.62 -12.05
CA LEU A 26 2.53 -4.20 -11.77
C LEU A 26 2.08 -3.44 -13.01
N GLU A 27 1.80 -4.17 -14.10
CA GLU A 27 1.14 -3.66 -15.30
C GLU A 27 -0.19 -4.36 -15.52
N PHE A 28 -1.23 -3.58 -15.80
CA PHE A 28 -2.51 -4.14 -16.19
C PHE A 28 -3.29 -3.19 -17.11
N ALA A 29 -4.20 -3.76 -17.89
CA ALA A 29 -5.03 -2.98 -18.80
C ALA A 29 -5.90 -2.00 -18.00
N ASN A 30 -5.97 -0.75 -18.45
CA ASN A 30 -6.75 0.28 -17.78
C ASN A 30 -8.25 0.00 -17.98
N PRO A 31 -9.02 -0.31 -16.91
CA PRO A 31 -10.46 -0.57 -17.04
C PRO A 31 -11.20 0.60 -17.69
N LYS A 32 -10.77 1.84 -17.43
CA LYS A 32 -11.40 3.03 -18.02
C LYS A 32 -11.22 3.09 -19.53
N TRP A 33 -10.04 2.71 -20.01
CA TRP A 33 -9.75 2.69 -21.45
C TRP A 33 -10.64 1.66 -22.17
N ILE A 34 -10.78 0.48 -21.56
CA ILE A 34 -11.65 -0.60 -22.06
C ILE A 34 -13.12 -0.15 -22.06
N GLU A 35 -13.56 0.48 -20.98
CA GLU A 35 -14.93 0.98 -20.83
C GLU A 35 -15.28 2.02 -21.90
N ASN A 36 -14.40 2.98 -22.15
CA ASN A 36 -14.56 4.00 -23.18
C ASN A 36 -14.62 3.38 -24.58
N ALA A 37 -13.71 2.46 -24.88
CA ALA A 37 -13.70 1.76 -26.17
C ALA A 37 -15.02 0.99 -26.39
N ARG A 38 -15.51 0.29 -25.36
CA ARG A 38 -16.81 -0.39 -25.39
C ARG A 38 -17.97 0.56 -25.64
N MET A 39 -17.92 1.76 -25.06
CA MET A 39 -18.94 2.81 -25.24
C MET A 39 -18.73 3.69 -26.47
N ARG A 40 -17.76 3.37 -27.35
CA ARG A 40 -17.37 4.21 -28.51
C ARG A 40 -17.03 5.66 -28.13
N ARG A 41 -16.54 5.88 -26.91
CA ARG A 41 -16.04 7.17 -26.45
C ARG A 41 -14.57 7.31 -26.80
N TRP A 42 -14.16 8.52 -27.19
CA TRP A 42 -12.76 8.80 -27.49
C TRP A 42 -11.91 8.72 -26.21
N ASN A 43 -10.81 7.97 -26.27
CA ASN A 43 -9.96 7.71 -25.11
C ASN A 43 -9.03 8.87 -24.74
N ARG A 44 -8.78 9.82 -25.64
CA ARG A 44 -7.92 11.00 -25.43
C ARG A 44 -6.62 10.63 -24.67
N ASP A 45 -6.41 11.20 -23.48
CA ASP A 45 -5.23 11.03 -22.63
C ASP A 45 -5.34 9.83 -21.67
N THR A 46 -6.38 8.99 -21.81
CA THR A 46 -6.56 7.79 -20.99
C THR A 46 -5.54 6.73 -21.43
N PRO A 47 -4.57 6.34 -20.58
CA PRO A 47 -3.58 5.34 -20.96
C PRO A 47 -4.23 3.97 -21.12
N LYS A 48 -3.81 3.19 -22.11
CA LYS A 48 -4.31 1.83 -22.35
C LYS A 48 -3.87 0.84 -21.27
N ILE A 49 -2.66 1.03 -20.72
CA ILE A 49 -2.05 0.20 -19.68
C ILE A 49 -1.70 1.10 -18.50
N LEU A 50 -2.05 0.66 -17.30
CA LEU A 50 -1.59 1.28 -16.06
C LEU A 50 -0.29 0.61 -15.63
N LYS A 51 0.74 1.42 -15.38
CA LYS A 51 2.05 0.97 -14.92
C LYS A 51 2.27 1.45 -13.49
N PHE A 52 2.57 0.52 -12.59
CA PHE A 52 2.84 0.79 -11.18
C PHE A 52 4.27 0.42 -10.80
N TYR A 53 5.21 0.73 -11.67
CA TYR A 53 6.64 0.62 -11.40
C TYR A 53 7.40 1.65 -12.23
N ASP A 54 8.65 1.90 -11.87
CA ASP A 54 9.56 2.71 -12.67
C ASP A 54 11.02 2.26 -12.46
N LYS A 55 11.86 2.42 -13.48
CA LYS A 55 13.29 2.12 -13.35
C LYS A 55 13.96 3.24 -12.56
N ILE A 56 14.86 2.87 -11.66
CA ILE A 56 15.71 3.84 -10.94
C ILE A 56 17.15 3.74 -11.42
N LYS A 57 17.91 4.83 -11.27
CA LYS A 57 19.35 4.88 -11.60
C LYS A 57 20.08 3.70 -10.95
N GLY A 58 21.01 3.08 -11.70
CA GLY A 58 21.75 1.90 -11.25
C GLY A 58 21.01 0.57 -11.43
N GLY A 59 20.00 0.50 -12.30
CA GLY A 59 19.34 -0.76 -12.66
C GLY A 59 18.33 -1.29 -11.63
N GLY A 60 17.87 -0.44 -10.72
CA GLY A 60 16.87 -0.81 -9.73
C GLY A 60 15.43 -0.61 -10.20
N LEU A 61 14.49 -0.95 -9.32
CA LEU A 61 13.05 -0.79 -9.57
C LEU A 61 12.37 -0.04 -8.42
N TRP A 62 11.56 0.95 -8.75
CA TRP A 62 10.58 1.55 -7.85
C TRP A 62 9.26 0.80 -7.98
N ILE A 63 8.66 0.42 -6.84
CA ILE A 63 7.30 -0.17 -6.80
C ILE A 63 6.49 0.36 -5.59
N PRO A 64 5.14 0.26 -5.61
CA PRO A 64 4.29 0.68 -4.51
C PRO A 64 4.62 -0.01 -3.19
N ARG A 65 4.67 0.77 -2.09
CA ARG A 65 4.88 0.21 -0.73
C ARG A 65 3.85 -0.85 -0.33
N GLY A 66 2.63 -0.72 -0.83
CA GLY A 66 1.55 -1.67 -0.57
C GLY A 66 1.86 -3.10 -1.06
N TYR A 67 2.79 -3.23 -2.01
CA TYR A 67 3.20 -4.51 -2.59
C TYR A 67 4.27 -5.24 -1.76
N MET A 68 4.72 -4.68 -0.63
CA MET A 68 5.79 -5.26 0.20
C MET A 68 5.52 -6.71 0.58
N ARG A 69 4.30 -7.04 1.02
CA ARG A 69 3.95 -8.40 1.43
C ARG A 69 4.09 -9.38 0.26
N GLN A 70 3.57 -9.00 -0.90
CA GLN A 70 3.62 -9.81 -2.13
C GLN A 70 5.06 -9.98 -2.60
N LEU A 71 5.88 -8.92 -2.55
CA LEU A 71 7.30 -8.98 -2.86
C LEU A 71 8.04 -9.97 -1.94
N MET A 72 7.81 -9.90 -0.63
CA MET A 72 8.44 -10.82 0.33
C MET A 72 8.03 -12.28 0.07
N LEU A 73 6.76 -12.53 -0.25
CA LEU A 73 6.26 -13.86 -0.59
C LEU A 73 6.92 -14.38 -1.87
N LEU A 74 7.03 -13.55 -2.91
CA LEU A 74 7.75 -13.90 -4.15
C LEU A 74 9.21 -14.23 -3.88
N CYS A 75 9.92 -13.40 -3.13
CA CYS A 75 11.32 -13.65 -2.83
C CYS A 75 11.51 -14.98 -2.08
N ARG A 76 10.64 -15.29 -1.11
CA ARG A 76 10.68 -16.57 -0.38
C ARG A 76 10.41 -17.75 -1.30
N HIS A 77 9.39 -17.66 -2.16
CA HIS A 77 9.03 -18.71 -3.10
C HIS A 77 10.17 -19.05 -4.06
N HIS A 78 10.82 -18.03 -4.61
CA HIS A 78 11.97 -18.17 -5.51
C HIS A 78 13.32 -18.29 -4.78
N LYS A 79 13.32 -18.47 -3.45
CA LYS A 79 14.53 -18.57 -2.59
C LYS A 79 15.53 -17.41 -2.78
N ILE A 80 15.03 -16.23 -3.14
CA ILE A 80 15.82 -15.01 -3.32
C ILE A 80 16.11 -14.41 -1.96
N LYS A 81 17.39 -14.30 -1.60
CA LYS A 81 17.83 -13.59 -0.40
C LYS A 81 17.62 -12.07 -0.55
N PHE A 82 17.02 -11.46 0.46
CA PHE A 82 16.81 -10.02 0.50
C PHE A 82 17.08 -9.42 1.88
N GLN A 83 17.42 -8.14 1.88
CA GLN A 83 17.54 -7.32 3.09
C GLN A 83 16.60 -6.13 2.97
N ILE A 84 15.98 -5.74 4.09
CA ILE A 84 15.08 -4.59 4.18
C ILE A 84 15.77 -3.51 4.99
N GLU A 85 15.89 -2.33 4.40
CA GLU A 85 16.29 -1.11 5.10
C GLU A 85 15.08 -0.19 5.24
N ASP A 86 14.59 -0.01 6.47
CA ASP A 86 13.46 0.88 6.75
C ASP A 86 13.93 2.33 6.90
N LYS A 87 13.58 3.16 5.91
CA LYS A 87 13.87 4.59 5.85
C LYS A 87 12.58 5.42 5.82
N ARG A 88 11.50 4.90 6.41
CA ARG A 88 10.25 5.65 6.55
C ARG A 88 10.45 6.85 7.47
N ARG A 89 9.79 7.96 7.12
CA ARG A 89 9.78 9.16 7.96
C ARG A 89 8.90 8.92 9.17
N LEU A 90 9.47 9.10 10.37
CA LEU A 90 8.73 9.24 11.61
C LEU A 90 8.74 10.71 12.05
N LEU A 91 7.62 11.16 12.59
CA LEU A 91 7.45 12.49 13.15
C LEU A 91 7.38 12.40 14.67
N LYS A 92 7.50 13.56 15.34
CA LYS A 92 7.23 13.65 16.78
C LYS A 92 5.83 13.09 17.08
N LYS A 93 5.70 12.42 18.22
CA LYS A 93 4.40 11.93 18.70
C LYS A 93 3.42 13.08 18.76
N ALA A 94 2.21 12.88 18.24
CA ALA A 94 1.20 13.92 18.15
C ALA A 94 0.49 14.21 19.49
N GLY A 95 0.62 13.32 20.49
CA GLY A 95 0.00 13.48 21.80
C GLY A 95 -1.49 13.12 21.81
N PHE A 96 -1.96 12.33 20.84
CA PHE A 96 -3.36 11.94 20.77
C PHE A 96 -3.74 10.97 21.88
N SER A 97 -4.87 11.22 22.53
CA SER A 97 -5.53 10.31 23.46
C SER A 97 -6.88 9.87 22.90
N PHE A 98 -7.37 8.71 23.31
CA PHE A 98 -8.68 8.21 22.93
C PHE A 98 -9.59 8.16 24.15
N ALA A 99 -10.65 8.96 24.13
CA ALA A 99 -11.63 9.05 25.22
C ALA A 99 -12.88 8.16 25.00
N GLY A 100 -12.94 7.43 23.89
CA GLY A 100 -14.06 6.54 23.58
C GLY A 100 -13.93 5.15 24.22
N ARG A 101 -14.93 4.29 23.95
CA ARG A 101 -14.87 2.87 24.27
C ARG A 101 -15.17 2.05 23.01
N LEU A 102 -14.36 1.03 22.75
CA LEU A 102 -14.58 0.10 21.66
C LEU A 102 -15.53 -1.01 22.09
N LYS A 103 -16.50 -1.33 21.23
CA LYS A 103 -17.27 -2.58 21.35
C LYS A 103 -16.35 -3.79 21.09
N PRO A 104 -16.68 -5.01 21.57
CA PRO A 104 -15.83 -6.18 21.40
C PRO A 104 -15.43 -6.46 19.94
N PHE A 105 -16.38 -6.37 19.00
CA PHE A 105 -16.10 -6.58 17.58
C PHE A 105 -15.19 -5.47 16.98
N GLN A 106 -15.31 -4.24 17.46
CA GLN A 106 -14.46 -3.14 17.03
C GLN A 106 -13.02 -3.35 17.52
N LYS A 107 -12.86 -3.80 18.78
CA LYS A 107 -11.56 -4.16 19.35
C LYS A 107 -10.85 -5.22 18.51
N MET A 108 -11.53 -6.31 18.19
CA MET A 108 -10.98 -7.35 17.30
C MET A 108 -10.54 -6.78 15.94
N ALA A 109 -11.32 -5.87 15.35
CA ALA A 109 -10.99 -5.26 14.07
C ALA A 109 -9.76 -4.33 14.16
N VAL A 110 -9.70 -3.47 15.17
CA VAL A 110 -8.55 -2.55 15.34
C VAL A 110 -7.28 -3.29 15.71
N ASP A 111 -7.34 -4.35 16.52
CA ASP A 111 -6.17 -5.13 16.91
C ASP A 111 -5.53 -5.80 15.68
N LYS A 112 -6.37 -6.35 14.78
CA LYS A 112 -5.92 -6.87 13.49
C LYS A 112 -5.27 -5.77 12.64
N MET A 113 -5.87 -4.58 12.57
CA MET A 113 -5.33 -3.45 11.82
C MET A 113 -4.02 -2.90 12.41
N LEU A 114 -3.87 -2.89 13.73
CA LEU A 114 -2.66 -2.43 14.43
C LEU A 114 -1.52 -3.44 14.32
N SER A 115 -1.82 -4.73 14.14
CA SER A 115 -0.81 -5.76 13.85
C SER A 115 -0.14 -5.61 12.47
N LYS A 116 -0.61 -4.67 11.64
CA LYS A 116 -0.13 -4.40 10.28
C LYS A 116 0.17 -2.92 10.10
N GLU A 117 1.19 -2.63 9.30
CA GLU A 117 1.56 -1.26 8.97
C GLU A 117 0.50 -0.54 8.12
N PHE A 118 -0.18 -1.27 7.23
CA PHE A 118 -1.26 -0.76 6.38
C PHE A 118 -2.26 -1.87 6.10
N GLY A 119 -3.49 -1.49 5.77
CA GLY A 119 -4.56 -2.44 5.44
C GLY A 119 -5.86 -1.72 5.12
N THR A 120 -6.86 -2.52 4.74
CA THR A 120 -8.23 -2.03 4.50
C THR A 120 -9.14 -2.61 5.55
N LEU A 121 -9.83 -1.74 6.30
CA LEU A 121 -10.90 -2.14 7.21
C LEU A 121 -12.24 -1.96 6.48
N SER A 122 -12.88 -3.06 6.12
CA SER A 122 -14.24 -3.06 5.57
C SER A 122 -15.24 -3.32 6.69
N SER A 123 -16.23 -2.45 6.86
CA SER A 123 -17.36 -2.70 7.77
C SER A 123 -18.60 -1.89 7.37
N PRO A 124 -19.81 -2.38 7.73
CA PRO A 124 -21.07 -1.72 7.37
C PRO A 124 -21.19 -0.28 7.88
N THR A 125 -22.11 0.49 7.30
CA THR A 125 -22.52 1.79 7.86
C THR A 125 -23.10 1.60 9.26
N GLY A 126 -22.84 2.53 10.17
CA GLY A 126 -23.25 2.41 11.58
C GLY A 126 -22.35 1.52 12.46
N SER A 127 -21.37 0.80 11.89
CA SER A 127 -20.44 -0.06 12.67
C SER A 127 -19.46 0.70 13.57
N GLY A 128 -19.39 2.03 13.46
CA GLY A 128 -18.43 2.87 14.17
C GLY A 128 -17.04 2.92 13.54
N LYS A 129 -16.95 2.93 12.20
CA LYS A 129 -15.68 3.12 11.46
C LYS A 129 -14.86 4.30 11.95
N THR A 130 -15.51 5.43 12.21
CA THR A 130 -14.84 6.64 12.72
C THR A 130 -14.22 6.38 14.09
N VAL A 131 -14.95 5.73 15.01
CA VAL A 131 -14.44 5.40 16.35
C VAL A 131 -13.23 4.46 16.26
N MET A 132 -13.31 3.44 15.40
CA MET A 132 -12.18 2.53 15.14
C MET A 132 -10.97 3.25 14.54
N ALA A 133 -11.20 4.16 13.58
CA ALA A 133 -10.13 4.95 12.95
C ALA A 133 -9.45 5.89 13.95
N LEU A 134 -10.22 6.62 14.77
CA LEU A 134 -9.70 7.50 15.81
C LEU A 134 -8.91 6.73 16.87
N TYR A 135 -9.37 5.53 17.24
CA TYR A 135 -8.60 4.64 18.10
C TYR A 135 -7.25 4.29 17.46
N ILE A 136 -7.24 3.81 16.21
CA ILE A 136 -6.00 3.47 15.49
C ILE A 136 -5.05 4.67 15.40
N ILE A 137 -5.57 5.88 15.13
CA ILE A 137 -4.79 7.12 15.08
C ILE A 137 -4.15 7.42 16.43
N SER A 138 -4.91 7.28 17.53
CA SER A 138 -4.37 7.48 18.89
C SER A 138 -3.25 6.49 19.21
N GLN A 139 -3.39 5.22 18.83
CA GLN A 139 -2.39 4.18 19.08
C GLN A 139 -1.12 4.38 18.25
N ARG A 140 -1.26 4.78 16.97
CA ARG A 140 -0.12 5.09 16.11
C ARG A 140 0.59 6.38 16.52
N ASN A 141 -0.14 7.33 17.09
CA ASN A 141 0.36 8.59 17.63
C ASN A 141 1.31 9.35 16.67
N GLN A 142 0.97 9.35 15.39
CA GLN A 142 1.62 10.13 14.34
C GLN A 142 0.58 11.09 13.75
N PRO A 143 0.98 12.25 13.20
CA PRO A 143 0.08 13.11 12.45
C PRO A 143 -0.67 12.33 11.37
N ALA A 144 -1.99 12.50 11.32
CA ALA A 144 -2.88 11.71 10.46
C ALA A 144 -3.65 12.63 9.49
N LEU A 145 -3.71 12.23 8.22
CA LEU A 145 -4.56 12.84 7.21
C LEU A 145 -5.81 11.97 7.02
N ILE A 146 -6.99 12.57 7.20
CA ILE A 146 -8.27 11.93 6.91
C ILE A 146 -8.83 12.56 5.64
N VAL A 147 -9.12 11.73 4.64
CA VAL A 147 -9.74 12.17 3.38
C VAL A 147 -11.13 11.52 3.30
N VAL A 148 -12.16 12.35 3.16
CA VAL A 148 -13.57 11.91 3.07
C VAL A 148 -14.22 12.49 1.81
N HIS A 149 -15.26 11.84 1.32
CA HIS A 149 -16.16 12.45 0.35
C HIS A 149 -17.12 13.41 1.07
N THR A 150 -17.60 14.43 0.36
CA THR A 150 -18.72 15.28 0.78
C THR A 150 -20.03 14.72 0.26
#